data_AF-A0AAV5U270-F1
#
_entry.id   AF-A0AAV5U270-F1
#
_cell.length_a   1.000
_cell.length_b   1.000
_cell.length_c   1.000
_cell.angle_alpha   90.00
_cell.angle_beta   90.00
_cell.angle_gamma   90.00
#
_symmetry.space_group_name_H-M   'P 1'
#
loop_
_entity.id
_entity.type
_entity.pdbx_description
1 polymer ?
#
loop_
_entity_poly.entity_id
_entity_poly.type
_entity_poly.pdbx_seq_one_letter_code
_entity_poly.pdbx_strand_id
1 'polypeptide(L)'
;MSVASTLTELPSTLSDKKLMEKTWSEEFDVLLTLGSDIYTYIFQNMAACKRLFPWVIKYEDEGVYWKKSTEFMDQALKFVQVIDTVVWGIIYGEKSEPFLYDVGQRHVQYASRGFKANYWDVFLDAMQHAQDQRIPKMTTITAQEKLKAKQIWHDVAAYIIKHMKAGFFDGQKGTNKYEDK
;
A
#
# COMPACT_ATOMS: atom_id res chain seq x y z
N MET A 1 7.24 -28.28 14.04
CA MET A 1 6.09 -27.47 14.49
C MET A 1 5.90 -26.35 13.49
N SER A 2 4.87 -26.45 12.66
CA SER A 2 4.53 -25.41 11.68
C SER A 2 3.67 -24.37 12.39
N VAL A 3 4.14 -23.14 12.46
CA VAL A 3 3.30 -22.00 12.85
C VAL A 3 2.38 -21.76 11.67
N ALA A 4 1.12 -22.16 11.82
CA ALA A 4 0.07 -21.76 10.89
C ALA A 4 0.09 -20.22 10.83
N SER A 5 0.42 -19.68 9.65
CA SER A 5 0.22 -18.28 9.35
C SER A 5 -1.27 -18.02 9.53
N THR A 6 -1.65 -17.43 10.66
CA THR A 6 -2.99 -16.92 10.91
C THR A 6 -3.29 -16.01 9.73
N LEU A 7 -4.21 -16.44 8.87
CA LEU A 7 -4.78 -15.59 7.84
C LEU A 7 -5.25 -14.32 8.55
N THR A 8 -4.59 -13.21 8.29
CA THR A 8 -4.99 -11.93 8.83
C THR A 8 -6.38 -11.62 8.28
N GLU A 9 -7.41 -11.82 9.10
CA GLU A 9 -8.78 -11.51 8.71
C GLU A 9 -8.90 -9.99 8.59
N LEU A 10 -9.36 -9.52 7.43
CA LEU A 10 -9.67 -8.10 7.26
C LEU A 10 -10.63 -7.63 8.36
N PRO A 11 -10.54 -6.36 8.79
CA PRO A 11 -11.51 -5.78 9.72
C PRO A 11 -12.94 -5.96 9.20
N SER A 12 -13.72 -6.77 9.90
CA SER A 12 -15.06 -7.20 9.48
C SER A 12 -16.17 -6.72 10.40
N THR A 13 -15.83 -6.33 11.64
CA THR A 13 -16.82 -5.85 12.63
C THR A 13 -17.26 -4.42 12.34
N LEU A 14 -18.49 -4.07 12.75
CA LEU A 14 -19.00 -2.71 12.61
C LEU A 14 -18.12 -1.68 13.36
N SER A 15 -17.56 -2.06 14.52
CA SER A 15 -16.64 -1.21 15.27
C SER A 15 -15.33 -0.97 14.51
N ASP A 16 -14.79 -2.01 13.88
CA ASP A 16 -13.52 -1.89 13.13
C ASP A 16 -13.72 -1.04 11.89
N LYS A 17 -14.84 -1.22 11.16
CA LYS A 17 -15.20 -0.38 10.01
C LYS A 17 -15.36 1.09 10.39
N LYS A 18 -16.07 1.38 11.49
CA LYS A 18 -16.21 2.76 12.00
C LYS A 18 -14.87 3.37 12.42
N LEU A 19 -14.00 2.58 13.04
CA LEU A 19 -12.67 3.05 13.42
C LEU A 19 -11.79 3.30 12.19
N MET A 20 -11.90 2.44 11.18
CA MET A 20 -11.22 2.60 9.90
C MET A 20 -11.67 3.89 9.20
N GLU A 21 -12.97 4.12 9.11
CA GLU A 21 -13.56 5.36 8.58
C GLU A 21 -13.06 6.60 9.34
N LYS A 22 -13.08 6.57 10.69
CA LYS A 22 -12.54 7.66 11.54
C LYS A 22 -11.05 7.94 11.34
N THR A 23 -10.28 6.92 10.95
CA THR A 23 -8.81 7.02 10.85
C THR A 23 -8.32 7.10 9.41
N TRP A 24 -9.21 7.00 8.43
CA TRP A 24 -8.98 7.41 7.06
C TRP A 24 -9.17 8.93 6.92
N SER A 25 -8.66 9.51 5.84
CA SER A 25 -8.84 10.93 5.53
C SER A 25 -9.05 11.07 4.04
N GLU A 26 -9.90 12.01 3.64
CA GLU A 26 -10.15 12.35 2.24
C GLU A 26 -9.46 13.66 1.83
N GLU A 27 -8.74 14.31 2.77
CA GLU A 27 -8.06 15.56 2.54
C GLU A 27 -6.80 15.35 1.68
N PHE A 28 -6.72 16.07 0.56
CA PHE A 28 -5.65 15.91 -0.43
C PHE A 28 -4.25 15.98 0.19
N ASP A 29 -3.97 16.98 1.04
CA ASP A 29 -2.66 17.16 1.65
C ASP A 29 -2.28 16.01 2.60
N VAL A 30 -3.27 15.45 3.31
CA VAL A 30 -3.06 14.30 4.20
C VAL A 30 -2.74 13.06 3.39
N LEU A 31 -3.48 12.85 2.29
CA LEU A 31 -3.28 11.73 1.38
C LEU A 31 -1.93 11.81 0.65
N LEU A 32 -1.56 13.00 0.15
CA LEU A 32 -0.26 13.22 -0.49
C LEU A 32 0.89 12.99 0.51
N THR A 33 0.74 13.48 1.74
CA THR A 33 1.74 13.25 2.81
C THR A 33 1.88 11.76 3.12
N LEU A 34 0.76 11.04 3.28
CA LEU A 34 0.76 9.60 3.52
C LEU A 34 1.51 8.84 2.41
N GLY A 35 1.16 9.09 1.15
CA GLY A 35 1.83 8.44 0.01
C GLY A 35 3.32 8.80 -0.08
N SER A 36 3.67 10.05 0.22
CA SER A 36 5.05 10.54 0.19
C SER A 36 5.90 9.92 1.29
N ASP A 37 5.37 9.76 2.50
CA ASP A 37 6.05 9.11 3.63
C ASP A 37 6.29 7.63 3.33
N ILE A 38 5.30 6.94 2.76
CA ILE A 38 5.43 5.54 2.35
C ILE A 38 6.55 5.37 1.33
N TYR A 39 6.52 6.10 0.21
CA TYR A 39 7.57 5.95 -0.82
C TYR A 39 8.93 6.41 -0.34
N THR A 40 8.99 7.45 0.49
CA THR A 40 10.24 7.90 1.11
C THR A 40 10.85 6.78 1.94
N TYR A 41 10.04 6.12 2.78
CA TYR A 41 10.49 4.99 3.58
C TYR A 41 10.97 3.83 2.69
N ILE A 42 10.22 3.48 1.65
CA ILE A 42 10.60 2.41 0.71
C ILE A 42 11.95 2.73 0.05
N PHE A 43 12.16 3.94 -0.47
CA PHE A 43 13.40 4.30 -1.14
C PHE A 43 14.60 4.42 -0.22
N GLN A 44 14.38 4.69 1.08
CA GLN A 44 15.44 4.72 2.09
C GLN A 44 15.84 3.31 2.54
N ASN A 45 14.87 2.42 2.73
CA ASN A 45 15.11 1.07 3.25
C ASN A 45 15.37 0.02 2.15
N MET A 46 14.98 0.33 0.91
CA MET A 46 15.20 -0.51 -0.26
C MET A 46 15.58 0.35 -1.48
N ALA A 47 16.78 0.93 -1.46
CA ALA A 47 17.28 1.82 -2.52
C ALA A 47 17.20 1.21 -3.93
N ALA A 48 17.25 -0.13 -4.05
CA ALA A 48 17.04 -0.85 -5.30
C ALA A 48 15.71 -0.50 -6.00
N CYS A 49 14.67 -0.14 -5.25
CA CYS A 49 13.37 0.27 -5.78
C CYS A 49 13.44 1.56 -6.59
N LYS A 50 14.37 2.47 -6.30
CA LYS A 50 14.54 3.72 -7.06
C LYS A 50 14.83 3.46 -8.55
N ARG A 51 15.49 2.34 -8.87
CA ARG A 51 15.80 1.98 -10.26
C ARG A 51 14.59 1.73 -11.14
N LEU A 52 13.43 1.48 -10.54
CA LEU A 52 12.16 1.33 -11.25
C LEU A 52 11.59 2.65 -11.75
N PHE A 53 12.15 3.77 -11.28
CA PHE A 53 11.69 5.13 -11.55
C PHE A 53 12.81 5.91 -12.26
N PRO A 54 12.88 5.87 -13.61
CA PRO A 54 13.95 6.54 -14.36
C PRO A 54 14.10 8.04 -14.05
N TRP A 55 12.99 8.71 -13.70
CA TRP A 55 12.99 10.12 -13.30
C TRP A 55 13.72 10.35 -11.96
N VAL A 56 13.70 9.39 -11.01
CA VAL A 56 14.47 9.50 -9.75
C VAL A 56 15.96 9.53 -10.08
N ILE A 57 16.43 8.59 -10.92
CA ILE A 57 17.83 8.49 -11.31
C ILE A 57 18.27 9.79 -11.99
N LYS A 58 17.52 10.24 -12.99
CA LYS A 58 17.78 11.49 -13.71
C LYS A 58 17.93 12.67 -12.76
N TYR A 59 16.99 12.84 -11.83
CA TYR A 59 17.04 13.97 -10.91
C TYR A 59 18.16 13.87 -9.88
N GLU A 60 18.52 12.68 -9.42
CA GLU A 60 19.69 12.49 -8.55
C GLU A 60 20.99 12.85 -9.28
N ASP A 61 21.13 12.45 -10.54
CA ASP A 61 22.29 12.80 -11.39
C ASP A 61 22.38 14.32 -11.67
N GLU A 62 21.24 15.00 -11.81
CA GLU A 62 21.13 16.45 -12.02
C GLU A 62 21.21 17.27 -10.71
N GLY A 63 21.29 16.63 -9.54
CA GLY A 63 21.26 17.32 -8.24
C GLY A 63 19.91 17.95 -7.89
N VAL A 64 18.83 17.52 -8.55
CA VAL A 64 17.46 18.00 -8.37
C VAL A 64 16.74 17.22 -7.27
N TYR A 65 16.04 17.93 -6.39
CA TYR A 65 15.27 17.31 -5.31
C TYR A 65 13.97 16.68 -5.82
N TRP A 66 14.04 15.42 -6.24
CA TRP A 66 12.95 14.67 -6.86
C TRP A 66 11.68 14.54 -6.01
N LYS A 67 11.77 14.64 -4.68
CA LYS A 67 10.60 14.55 -3.77
C LYS A 67 9.60 15.70 -3.93
N LYS A 68 9.95 16.77 -4.66
CA LYS A 68 9.04 17.88 -5.02
C LYS A 68 8.57 17.82 -6.48
N SER A 69 8.95 16.79 -7.22
CA SER A 69 8.56 16.62 -8.63
C SER A 69 7.10 16.18 -8.75
N THR A 70 6.47 16.54 -9.87
CA THR A 70 5.12 16.08 -10.22
C THR A 70 5.07 14.56 -10.33
N GLU A 71 6.12 13.94 -10.88
CA GLU A 71 6.22 12.49 -11.05
C GLU A 71 6.18 11.75 -9.70
N PHE A 72 6.84 12.28 -8.68
CA PHE A 72 6.78 11.70 -7.34
C PHE A 72 5.40 11.87 -6.70
N MET A 73 4.81 13.06 -6.79
CA MET A 73 3.46 13.32 -6.26
C MET A 73 2.42 12.42 -6.92
N ASP A 74 2.46 12.29 -8.25
CA ASP A 74 1.58 11.41 -9.01
C ASP A 74 1.73 9.95 -8.59
N GLN A 75 2.97 9.50 -8.35
CA GLN A 75 3.23 8.13 -7.91
C GLN A 75 2.70 7.87 -6.50
N ALA A 76 2.91 8.83 -5.58
CA ALA A 76 2.38 8.78 -4.22
C ALA A 76 0.85 8.72 -4.22
N LEU A 77 0.19 9.56 -5.04
CA LEU A 77 -1.27 9.61 -5.13
C LEU A 77 -1.88 8.34 -5.75
N LYS A 78 -1.30 7.81 -6.84
CA LYS A 78 -1.75 6.54 -7.44
C LYS A 78 -1.76 5.41 -6.43
N PHE A 79 -0.76 5.41 -5.54
CA PHE A 79 -0.64 4.40 -4.51
C PHE A 79 -1.71 4.55 -3.43
N VAL A 80 -1.95 5.78 -2.99
CA VAL A 80 -3.00 6.09 -2.03
C VAL A 80 -4.40 5.78 -2.58
N GLN A 81 -4.64 5.97 -3.89
CA GLN A 81 -5.90 5.58 -4.55
C GLN A 81 -6.15 4.06 -4.48
N VAL A 82 -5.11 3.22 -4.55
CA VAL A 82 -5.25 1.77 -4.33
C VAL A 82 -5.70 1.50 -2.90
N ILE A 83 -5.11 2.18 -1.92
CA ILE A 83 -5.51 2.04 -0.51
C ILE A 83 -6.96 2.52 -0.33
N ASP A 84 -7.32 3.68 -0.87
CA ASP A 84 -8.67 4.25 -0.80
C ASP A 84 -9.75 3.29 -1.34
N THR A 85 -9.49 2.70 -2.51
CA THR A 85 -10.39 1.69 -3.11
C THR A 85 -10.62 0.50 -2.18
N VAL A 86 -9.56 0.03 -1.51
CA VAL A 86 -9.64 -1.08 -0.56
C VAL A 86 -10.36 -0.67 0.72
N VAL A 87 -10.12 0.55 1.21
CA VAL A 87 -10.77 1.10 2.40
C VAL A 87 -12.27 1.13 2.24
N TRP A 88 -12.75 1.72 1.15
CA TRP A 88 -14.18 1.81 0.87
C TRP A 88 -14.78 0.44 0.56
N GLY A 89 -14.04 -0.43 -0.14
CA GLY A 89 -14.47 -1.81 -0.35
C GLY A 89 -14.71 -2.54 0.99
N ILE A 90 -13.81 -2.41 1.96
CA ILE A 90 -13.99 -3.01 3.28
C ILE A 90 -15.18 -2.41 4.03
N ILE A 91 -15.31 -1.07 4.03
CA ILE A 91 -16.40 -0.37 4.71
C ILE A 91 -17.75 -0.83 4.15
N TYR A 92 -17.92 -0.83 2.83
CA TYR A 92 -19.17 -1.20 2.17
C TYR A 92 -19.38 -2.71 2.00
N GLY A 93 -18.37 -3.53 2.28
CA GLY A 93 -18.46 -4.99 2.14
C GLY A 93 -18.29 -5.50 0.71
N GLU A 94 -17.58 -4.75 -0.13
CA GLU A 94 -17.23 -5.12 -1.49
C GLU A 94 -15.90 -5.89 -1.55
N LYS A 95 -15.77 -6.72 -2.57
CA LYS A 95 -14.58 -7.52 -2.83
C LYS A 95 -13.55 -6.71 -3.61
N SER A 96 -12.41 -6.42 -2.99
CA SER A 96 -11.29 -5.74 -3.65
C SER A 96 -10.22 -6.72 -4.17
N GLU A 97 -10.38 -8.04 -3.94
CA GLU A 97 -9.43 -9.04 -4.41
C GLU A 97 -9.22 -9.04 -5.94
N PRO A 98 -10.26 -8.92 -6.79
CA PRO A 98 -10.07 -8.87 -8.24
C PRO A 98 -9.30 -7.62 -8.68
N PHE A 99 -9.61 -6.47 -8.09
CA PHE A 99 -8.91 -5.21 -8.36
C PHE A 99 -7.43 -5.30 -7.98
N LEU A 100 -7.12 -5.74 -6.75
CA LEU A 100 -5.74 -5.88 -6.27
C LEU A 100 -4.95 -6.90 -7.08
N TYR A 101 -5.60 -7.97 -7.52
CA TYR A 101 -5.00 -8.96 -8.40
C TYR A 101 -4.65 -8.37 -9.76
N ASP A 102 -5.55 -7.59 -10.38
CA ASP A 102 -5.26 -6.88 -11.63
C ASP A 102 -4.10 -5.88 -11.48
N VAL A 103 -4.05 -5.14 -10.36
CA VAL A 103 -2.88 -4.29 -10.05
C VAL A 103 -1.60 -5.12 -10.06
N GLY A 104 -1.61 -6.30 -9.43
CA GLY A 104 -0.50 -7.25 -9.45
C GLY A 104 -0.09 -7.72 -10.84
N GLN A 105 -1.07 -8.10 -11.67
CA GLN A 105 -0.89 -8.51 -13.07
C GLN A 105 -0.20 -7.40 -13.87
N ARG A 106 -0.68 -6.16 -13.76
CA ARG A 106 -0.08 -5.00 -14.43
C ARG A 106 1.37 -4.73 -14.00
N HIS A 107 1.81 -5.17 -12.82
CA HIS A 107 3.20 -4.99 -12.40
C HIS A 107 4.17 -5.95 -13.09
N VAL A 108 3.70 -7.00 -13.77
CA VAL A 108 4.54 -7.93 -14.54
C VAL A 108 5.34 -7.20 -15.62
N GLN A 109 4.78 -6.15 -16.22
CA GLN A 109 5.47 -5.33 -17.22
C GLN A 109 6.80 -4.74 -16.70
N TYR A 110 6.89 -4.50 -15.39
CA TYR A 110 8.07 -3.92 -14.75
C TYR A 110 9.12 -4.97 -14.35
N ALA A 111 8.82 -6.27 -14.47
CA ALA A 111 9.79 -7.33 -14.20
C ALA A 111 11.03 -7.21 -15.11
N SER A 112 10.83 -6.77 -16.35
CA SER A 112 11.91 -6.45 -17.31
C SER A 112 12.87 -5.36 -16.81
N ARG A 113 12.42 -4.48 -15.92
CA ARG A 113 13.21 -3.42 -15.27
C ARG A 113 13.76 -3.84 -13.89
N GLY A 114 13.66 -5.14 -13.57
CA GLY A 114 14.15 -5.70 -12.32
C GLY A 114 13.17 -5.57 -11.15
N PHE A 115 11.88 -5.32 -11.40
CA PHE A 115 10.84 -5.43 -10.36
C PHE A 115 10.77 -6.87 -9.83
N LYS A 116 10.67 -7.01 -8.51
CA LYS A 116 10.51 -8.30 -7.83
C LYS A 116 9.35 -8.20 -6.86
N ALA A 117 8.57 -9.28 -6.74
CA ALA A 117 7.43 -9.34 -5.84
C ALA A 117 7.79 -9.04 -4.37
N ASN A 118 9.03 -9.34 -3.96
CA ASN A 118 9.50 -9.03 -2.60
C ASN A 118 9.74 -7.53 -2.34
N TYR A 119 9.67 -6.68 -3.35
CA TYR A 119 9.67 -5.23 -3.14
C TYR A 119 8.38 -4.74 -2.47
N TRP A 120 7.30 -5.53 -2.51
CA TRP A 120 6.13 -5.25 -1.70
C TRP A 120 6.28 -5.64 -0.22
N ASP A 121 7.33 -6.36 0.18
CA ASP A 121 7.51 -6.72 1.60
C ASP A 121 7.86 -5.48 2.46
N VAL A 122 8.67 -4.56 1.92
CA VAL A 122 8.96 -3.28 2.60
C VAL A 122 7.75 -2.35 2.68
N PHE A 123 6.67 -2.63 1.92
CA PHE A 123 5.46 -1.83 1.98
C PHE A 123 4.75 -1.98 3.33
N LEU A 124 4.81 -3.15 3.97
CA LEU A 124 4.19 -3.36 5.28
C LEU A 124 4.85 -2.46 6.33
N ASP A 125 6.19 -2.44 6.36
CA ASP A 125 6.97 -1.59 7.25
C ASP A 125 6.73 -0.10 6.96
N ALA A 126 6.64 0.27 5.68
CA ALA A 126 6.36 1.64 5.26
C ALA A 126 4.98 2.12 5.72
N MET A 127 3.95 1.26 5.63
CA MET A 127 2.62 1.57 6.14
C MET A 127 2.63 1.76 7.64
N GLN A 128 3.27 0.83 8.36
CA GLN A 128 3.37 0.93 9.81
C GLN A 128 4.09 2.22 10.23
N HIS A 129 5.19 2.55 9.57
CA HIS A 129 5.92 3.80 9.78
C HIS A 129 5.03 5.03 9.58
N ALA A 130 4.31 5.10 8.45
CA ALA A 130 3.43 6.25 8.17
C ALA A 130 2.29 6.37 9.19
N GLN A 131 1.72 5.24 9.63
CA GLN A 131 0.69 5.23 10.68
C GLN A 131 1.23 5.64 12.05
N ASP A 132 2.47 5.26 12.38
CA ASP A 132 3.16 5.69 13.60
C ASP A 132 3.39 7.21 13.64
N GLN A 133 3.48 7.88 12.49
CA GLN A 133 3.55 9.34 12.41
C GLN A 133 2.19 10.03 12.53
N ARG A 134 1.11 9.36 12.13
CA ARG A 134 -0.23 9.96 11.96
C ARG A 134 -1.17 9.66 13.13
N ILE A 135 -1.35 8.39 13.49
CA ILE A 135 -2.34 7.94 14.49
C ILE A 135 -2.11 8.59 15.87
N PRO A 136 -0.87 8.74 16.38
CA PRO A 136 -0.67 9.38 17.68
C PRO A 136 -1.20 10.81 17.77
N LYS A 137 -1.20 11.55 16.64
CA LYS A 137 -1.66 12.95 16.54
C LYS A 137 -3.18 13.09 16.50
N MET A 138 -3.93 11.99 16.29
CA MET A 138 -5.40 12.03 16.29
C MET A 138 -5.93 12.23 17.71
N THR A 139 -6.67 13.31 17.94
CA THR A 139 -7.26 13.67 19.25
C THR A 139 -8.68 13.12 19.42
N THR A 140 -9.31 12.65 18.35
CA THR A 140 -10.71 12.19 18.30
C THR A 140 -10.90 10.70 18.66
N ILE A 141 -9.81 9.98 18.96
CA ILE A 141 -9.82 8.56 19.29
C ILE A 141 -9.01 8.26 20.57
N THR A 142 -9.46 7.27 21.31
CA THR A 142 -8.84 6.80 22.56
C THR A 142 -7.50 6.09 22.34
N ALA A 143 -6.71 5.90 23.40
CA ALA A 143 -5.47 5.13 23.32
C ALA A 143 -5.68 3.69 22.83
N GLN A 144 -6.78 3.05 23.25
CA GLN A 144 -7.14 1.71 22.79
C GLN A 144 -7.53 1.69 21.32
N GLU A 145 -8.32 2.67 20.86
CA GLU A 145 -8.64 2.85 19.44
C GLU A 145 -7.38 3.11 18.61
N LYS A 146 -6.38 3.85 19.12
CA LYS A 146 -5.10 4.05 18.43
C LYS A 146 -4.35 2.73 18.20
N LEU A 147 -4.27 1.86 19.21
CA LEU A 147 -3.65 0.54 19.09
C LEU A 147 -4.39 -0.33 18.08
N LYS A 148 -5.73 -0.36 18.18
CA LYS A 148 -6.57 -1.13 17.25
C LYS A 148 -6.49 -0.60 15.82
N ALA A 149 -6.43 0.72 15.63
CA ALA A 149 -6.28 1.34 14.31
C ALA A 149 -4.94 0.96 13.66
N LYS A 150 -3.83 0.96 14.42
CA LYS A 150 -2.53 0.48 13.91
C LYS A 150 -2.61 -0.96 13.41
N GLN A 151 -3.27 -1.84 14.17
CA GLN A 151 -3.48 -3.23 13.76
C GLN A 151 -4.32 -3.31 12.48
N ILE A 152 -5.45 -2.58 12.42
CA ILE A 152 -6.30 -2.50 11.22
C ILE A 152 -5.51 -2.11 9.98
N TRP A 153 -4.69 -1.05 10.06
CA TRP A 153 -3.92 -0.58 8.91
C TRP A 153 -2.79 -1.53 8.50
N HIS A 154 -2.18 -2.22 9.47
CA HIS A 154 -1.25 -3.32 9.20
C HIS A 154 -1.95 -4.45 8.42
N ASP A 155 -3.15 -4.84 8.85
CA ASP A 155 -3.91 -5.95 8.25
C ASP A 155 -4.39 -5.60 6.83
N VAL A 156 -4.79 -4.34 6.59
CA VAL A 156 -5.10 -3.80 5.26
C VAL A 156 -3.87 -3.86 4.35
N ALA A 157 -2.70 -3.44 4.82
CA ALA A 157 -1.48 -3.49 4.03
C ALA A 157 -1.10 -4.94 3.67
N ALA A 158 -1.17 -5.86 4.64
CA ALA A 158 -0.91 -7.28 4.42
C ALA A 158 -1.88 -7.89 3.39
N TYR A 159 -3.16 -7.53 3.46
CA TYR A 159 -4.18 -7.95 2.50
C TYR A 159 -3.87 -7.44 1.08
N ILE A 160 -3.54 -6.16 0.93
CA ILE A 160 -3.13 -5.56 -0.36
C ILE A 160 -1.96 -6.34 -0.96
N ILE A 161 -0.88 -6.54 -0.18
CA ILE A 161 0.34 -7.23 -0.63
C ILE A 161 0.02 -8.66 -1.07
N LYS A 162 -0.77 -9.39 -0.28
CA LYS A 162 -1.14 -10.78 -0.58
C LYS A 162 -1.82 -10.91 -1.94
N HIS A 163 -2.81 -10.05 -2.22
CA HIS A 163 -3.58 -10.13 -3.46
C HIS A 163 -2.81 -9.61 -4.67
N MET A 164 -2.00 -8.55 -4.50
CA MET A 164 -1.10 -8.06 -5.56
C MET A 164 -0.02 -9.09 -5.90
N LYS A 165 0.59 -9.75 -4.90
CA LYS A 165 1.55 -10.84 -5.13
C LYS A 165 0.94 -12.00 -5.89
N ALA A 166 -0.29 -12.39 -5.54
CA ALA A 166 -1.00 -13.45 -6.26
C ALA A 166 -1.20 -13.09 -7.74
N GLY A 167 -1.66 -11.86 -8.02
CA GLY A 167 -1.82 -11.36 -9.39
C GLY A 167 -0.51 -11.34 -10.17
N PHE A 168 0.56 -10.87 -9.53
CA PHE A 168 1.88 -10.82 -10.16
C PHE A 168 2.40 -12.22 -10.51
N PHE A 169 2.34 -13.19 -9.59
CA PHE A 169 2.86 -14.54 -9.83
C PHE A 169 2.08 -15.30 -10.89
N ASP A 170 0.77 -15.13 -10.95
CA ASP A 170 -0.05 -15.74 -12.00
C ASP A 170 0.19 -15.05 -13.34
N GLY A 171 0.35 -13.73 -13.36
CA GLY A 171 0.67 -12.97 -14.56
C GLY A 171 2.04 -13.31 -15.14
N GLN A 172 3.03 -13.61 -14.30
CA GLN A 172 4.32 -14.16 -14.76
C GLN A 172 4.19 -15.52 -15.47
N LYS A 173 3.12 -16.27 -15.19
CA LYS A 173 2.79 -17.54 -15.86
C LYS A 173 1.87 -17.36 -17.07
N GLY A 174 1.45 -16.13 -17.37
CA GLY A 174 0.44 -15.85 -18.40
C GLY A 174 -0.96 -16.34 -18.02
N THR A 175 -1.27 -16.41 -16.72
CA THR A 175 -2.57 -16.88 -16.22
C THR A 175 -3.29 -15.75 -15.48
N ASN A 176 -4.61 -15.73 -15.56
CA ASN A 176 -5.46 -14.80 -14.83
C ASN A 176 -6.67 -15.55 -14.30
N LYS A 177 -6.78 -15.68 -12.97
CA LYS A 177 -7.86 -16.44 -12.33
C LYS A 177 -9.21 -15.71 -12.30
N TYR A 178 -9.25 -14.45 -12.73
CA TYR A 178 -10.46 -13.63 -12.85
C TYR A 178 -10.84 -13.35 -14.31
N GLU A 179 -10.02 -13.78 -15.29
CA GLU A 179 -10.50 -13.99 -16.65
C GLU A 179 -11.26 -15.32 -16.68
N ASP A 180 -12.46 -15.28 -17.24
CA ASP A 180 -13.40 -16.39 -17.42
C ASP A 180 -14.04 -17.02 -16.16
N LYS A 181 -15.20 -16.46 -15.80
CA LYS A 181 -16.46 -17.21 -15.74
C LYS A 181 -17.50 -16.55 -16.62
#